data_AF-A0A950HM77-F1
#
_entry.id   AF-A0A950HM77-F1
#
_cell.length_a   1.000
_cell.length_b   1.000
_cell.length_c   1.000
_cell.angle_alpha   90.00
_cell.angle_beta   90.00
_cell.angle_gamma   90.00
#
_symmetry.space_group_name_H-M   'P 1'
#
loop_
_entity.id
_entity.type
_entity.pdbx_description
1 polymer ?
#
loop_
_entity_poly.entity_id
_entity_poly.type
_entity_poly.pdbx_seq_one_letter_code
_entity_poly.pdbx_strand_id
1 'polypeptide(L)'
;MIQPHTCVSVHCDQCGEALGSPELEAHYRSEGVALRAATAARWRAGSDGRLVCSACAPVLTCEIEGHQFSAWRLPVLPEGLVVVSEYRYCRRCCELESRPATRRGHGEGEPR
;
A
#
# COMPACT_ATOMS: atom_id res chain seq x y z
N MET A 1 28.93 23.40 25.18
CA MET A 1 29.84 23.10 24.06
C MET A 1 29.05 22.28 23.06
N ILE A 2 28.99 22.67 21.79
CA ILE A 2 28.21 21.99 20.75
C ILE A 2 29.21 21.25 19.83
N GLN A 3 28.96 19.97 19.54
CA GLN A 3 29.78 19.17 18.61
C GLN A 3 28.93 18.79 17.38
N PRO A 4 29.34 19.18 16.16
CA PRO A 4 28.65 18.76 14.95
C PRO A 4 29.03 17.32 14.57
N HIS A 5 28.05 16.55 14.10
CA HIS A 5 28.25 15.21 13.54
C HIS A 5 27.49 15.09 12.22
N THR A 6 28.05 14.34 11.28
CA THR A 6 27.35 13.92 10.06
C THR A 6 26.68 12.58 10.33
N CYS A 7 25.43 12.44 9.88
CA CYS A 7 24.66 11.21 10.01
C CYS A 7 24.03 10.84 8.66
N VAL A 8 23.57 9.59 8.59
CA VAL A 8 22.82 9.04 7.46
C VAL A 8 21.45 8.64 7.97
N SER A 9 20.40 9.07 7.29
CA SER A 9 19.03 8.58 7.47
C SER A 9 18.60 7.80 6.24
N VAL A 10 17.54 7.01 6.39
CA VAL A 10 16.99 6.19 5.30
C VAL A 10 15.55 6.62 5.07
N HIS A 11 15.21 6.95 3.84
CA HIS A 11 13.87 7.38 3.46
C HIS A 11 13.30 6.45 2.39
N CYS A 12 11.99 6.21 2.46
CA CYS A 12 11.30 5.43 1.45
C CYS A 12 11.19 6.26 0.17
N ASP A 13 11.70 5.75 -0.94
CA ASP A 13 11.62 6.45 -2.24
C ASP A 13 10.19 6.61 -2.78
N GLN A 14 9.22 5.92 -2.17
CA GLN A 14 7.81 5.97 -2.58
C GLN A 14 6.97 6.91 -1.70
N CYS A 15 7.06 6.80 -0.37
CA CYS A 15 6.25 7.60 0.55
C CYS A 15 7.03 8.69 1.29
N GLY A 16 8.36 8.73 1.18
CA GLY A 16 9.22 9.70 1.87
C GLY A 16 9.45 9.42 3.36
N GLU A 17 8.66 8.53 3.97
CA GLU A 17 8.78 8.17 5.38
C GLU A 17 10.19 7.69 5.73
N ALA A 18 10.69 8.16 6.86
CA ALA A 18 12.00 7.77 7.35
C ALA A 18 11.95 6.41 8.05
N LEU A 19 13.07 5.68 8.02
CA LEU A 19 13.25 4.50 8.84
C LEU A 19 13.31 4.91 10.31
N GLY A 20 12.44 4.32 11.12
CA GLY A 20 12.23 4.71 12.51
C GLY A 20 10.73 4.77 12.80
N SER A 21 10.30 5.78 13.55
CA SER A 21 8.89 6.16 13.62
C SER A 21 8.71 7.59 13.06
N PRO A 22 7.48 8.00 12.70
CA PRO A 22 7.20 9.36 12.23
C PRO A 22 7.69 10.45 13.19
N GLU A 23 7.73 10.14 14.50
CA GLU A 23 8.16 11.05 15.56
C GLU A 23 9.67 10.94 15.88
N LEU A 24 10.33 9.86 15.45
CA LEU A 24 11.71 9.51 15.78
C LEU A 24 12.40 8.90 14.55
N GLU A 25 12.88 9.79 13.67
CA GLU A 25 13.78 9.42 12.57
C GLU A 25 15.08 8.81 13.11
N ALA A 26 15.45 7.64 12.60
CA ALA A 26 16.68 6.98 13.00
C ALA A 26 17.86 7.50 12.18
N HIS A 27 18.88 8.00 12.91
CA HIS A 27 20.14 8.46 12.33
C HIS A 27 21.24 7.44 12.59
N TYR A 28 22.05 7.18 11.57
CA TYR A 28 23.12 6.19 11.58
C TYR A 28 24.47 6.84 11.27
N ARG A 29 25.53 6.23 11.77
CA ARG A 29 26.91 6.72 11.55
C ARG A 29 27.46 6.50 10.14
N SER A 30 26.79 5.66 9.33
CA SER A 30 27.26 5.27 8.00
C SER A 30 26.14 4.60 7.22
N GLU A 31 26.18 4.72 5.89
CA GLU A 31 25.23 4.10 4.96
C GLU A 31 25.09 2.59 5.16
N GLY A 32 26.20 1.85 5.27
CA GLY A 32 26.13 0.40 5.46
C GLY A 32 25.42 -0.05 6.74
N VAL A 33 25.45 0.76 7.82
CA VAL A 33 24.66 0.48 9.04
C VAL A 33 23.19 0.78 8.79
N ALA A 34 22.90 1.90 8.12
CA ALA A 34 21.56 2.32 7.76
C ALA A 34 20.84 1.27 6.88
N LEU A 35 21.54 0.74 5.86
CA LEU A 35 21.02 -0.31 4.98
C LEU A 35 20.77 -1.64 5.71
N ARG A 36 21.64 -2.03 6.65
CA ARG A 36 21.40 -3.21 7.50
C ARG A 36 20.17 -3.03 8.39
N ALA A 37 19.99 -1.84 8.96
CA ALA A 37 18.81 -1.53 9.76
C ALA A 37 17.53 -1.56 8.91
N ALA A 38 17.56 -0.98 7.71
CA ALA A 38 16.45 -1.01 6.76
C ALA A 38 16.08 -2.46 6.38
N THR A 39 17.08 -3.28 6.07
CA THR A 39 16.89 -4.71 5.77
C THR A 39 16.26 -5.45 6.95
N ALA A 40 16.73 -5.21 8.18
CA ALA A 40 16.16 -5.79 9.39
C ALA A 40 14.71 -5.34 9.62
N ALA A 41 14.38 -4.10 9.27
CA ALA A 41 13.02 -3.55 9.26
C ALA A 41 12.16 -4.00 8.06
N ARG A 42 12.67 -4.94 7.24
CA ARG A 42 11.99 -5.51 6.07
C ARG A 42 11.71 -4.50 4.96
N TRP A 43 12.51 -3.44 4.87
CA TRP A 43 12.54 -2.59 3.69
C TRP A 43 13.12 -3.37 2.51
N ARG A 44 12.72 -3.01 1.29
CA ARG A 44 13.14 -3.71 0.07
C ARG A 44 13.79 -2.75 -0.91
N ALA A 45 14.87 -3.20 -1.53
CA ALA A 45 15.43 -2.54 -2.70
C ALA A 45 14.77 -3.10 -3.97
N GLY A 46 14.30 -2.20 -4.85
CA GLY A 46 13.89 -2.50 -6.21
C GLY A 46 15.10 -2.74 -7.11
N SER A 47 14.86 -3.36 -8.28
CA SER A 47 15.90 -3.60 -9.29
C SER A 47 16.48 -2.32 -9.90
N ASP A 48 15.76 -1.19 -9.77
CA ASP A 48 16.17 0.15 -10.18
C ASP A 48 16.97 0.90 -9.10
N GLY A 49 17.26 0.25 -7.97
CA GLY A 49 17.99 0.84 -6.85
C GLY A 49 17.13 1.61 -5.86
N ARG A 50 15.81 1.74 -6.09
CA ARG A 50 14.91 2.38 -5.12
C ARG A 50 14.80 1.56 -3.86
N LEU A 51 14.86 2.19 -2.69
CA LEU A 51 14.61 1.56 -1.41
C LEU A 51 13.23 1.97 -0.88
N VAL A 52 12.37 1.00 -0.64
CA VAL A 52 11.01 1.25 -0.13
C VAL A 52 10.77 0.58 1.21
N CYS A 53 9.93 1.23 2.02
CA CYS A 53 9.49 0.69 3.30
C CYS A 53 8.64 -0.57 3.13
N SER A 54 8.50 -1.34 4.20
CA SER A 54 7.74 -2.59 4.21
C SER A 54 6.26 -2.39 3.83
N ALA A 55 5.70 -1.21 4.06
CA ALA A 55 4.33 -0.86 3.67
C ALA A 55 4.19 -0.57 2.16
N CYS A 56 5.21 0.02 1.53
CA CYS A 56 5.24 0.31 0.10
C CYS A 56 5.76 -0.86 -0.75
N ALA A 57 6.52 -1.78 -0.17
CA ALA A 57 7.05 -2.97 -0.85
C ALA A 57 6.00 -3.80 -1.64
N PRO A 58 4.75 -3.98 -1.18
CA PRO A 58 3.72 -4.65 -1.96
C PRO A 58 3.30 -3.89 -3.23
N VAL A 59 3.42 -2.55 -3.24
CA VAL A 59 3.12 -1.72 -4.42
C VAL A 59 4.14 -1.99 -5.52
N LEU A 60 5.44 -1.92 -5.23
CA LEU A 60 6.49 -2.30 -6.19
C LEU A 60 6.29 -3.71 -6.75
N THR A 61 5.87 -4.65 -5.89
CA THR A 61 5.59 -6.03 -6.33
C THR A 61 4.42 -6.06 -7.33
N CYS A 62 3.38 -5.25 -7.13
CA CYS A 62 2.24 -5.18 -8.04
C CYS A 62 2.56 -4.44 -9.34
N GLU A 63 3.48 -3.47 -9.34
CA GLU A 63 3.94 -2.80 -10.57
C GLU A 63 4.63 -3.78 -11.53
N ILE A 64 5.36 -4.77 -10.99
CA ILE A 64 6.09 -5.76 -11.78
C ILE A 64 5.20 -6.96 -12.15
N GLU A 65 4.47 -7.51 -11.17
CA GLU A 65 3.73 -8.77 -11.34
C GLU A 65 2.25 -8.58 -11.68
N GLY A 66 1.75 -7.35 -11.60
CA GLY A 66 0.33 -7.03 -11.65
C GLY A 66 -0.40 -7.20 -10.32
N HIS A 67 -1.58 -6.58 -10.23
CA HIS A 67 -2.43 -6.60 -9.04
C HIS A 67 -3.15 -7.94 -8.88
N GLN A 68 -3.19 -8.43 -7.64
CA GLN A 68 -4.00 -9.59 -7.25
C GLN A 68 -5.33 -9.14 -6.65
N PHE A 69 -6.22 -8.66 -7.51
CA PHE A 69 -7.52 -8.19 -7.07
C PHE A 69 -8.39 -9.31 -6.51
N SER A 70 -9.16 -8.99 -5.46
CA SER A 70 -10.26 -9.83 -5.00
C SER A 70 -11.35 -9.94 -6.07
N ALA A 71 -12.27 -10.89 -5.89
CA ALA A 71 -13.57 -10.81 -6.55
C ALA A 71 -14.26 -9.47 -6.19
N TRP A 72 -15.11 -8.99 -7.10
CA TRP A 72 -15.98 -7.85 -6.84
C TRP A 72 -16.93 -8.16 -5.69
N ARG A 73 -17.15 -7.16 -4.82
CA ARG A 73 -17.97 -7.24 -3.62
C ARG A 73 -18.92 -6.05 -3.57
N LEU A 74 -20.09 -6.26 -2.99
CA LEU A 74 -21.01 -5.19 -2.63
C LEU A 74 -20.64 -4.69 -1.23
N PRO A 75 -20.66 -3.38 -0.96
CA PRO A 75 -20.57 -2.85 0.40
C PRO A 75 -21.76 -3.33 1.23
N VAL A 76 -21.52 -3.54 2.53
CA VAL A 76 -22.59 -3.77 3.49
C VAL A 76 -23.16 -2.41 3.86
N LEU A 77 -24.42 -2.17 3.53
CA LEU A 77 -25.12 -0.92 3.84
C LEU A 77 -26.24 -1.18 4.85
N PRO A 78 -26.59 -0.19 5.69
CA PRO A 78 -27.82 -0.18 6.47
C PRO A 78 -29.07 -0.46 5.63
N GLU A 79 -30.12 -1.00 6.25
CA GLU A 79 -31.39 -1.27 5.58
C GLU A 79 -31.97 0.00 4.95
N GLY A 80 -32.51 -0.13 3.73
CA GLY A 80 -33.12 0.97 2.98
C GLY A 80 -32.17 1.74 2.06
N LEU A 81 -30.86 1.47 2.09
CA LEU A 81 -29.90 2.06 1.15
C LEU A 81 -29.67 1.18 -0.07
N VAL A 82 -29.62 1.82 -1.25
CA VAL A 82 -29.34 1.15 -2.51
C VAL A 82 -27.83 1.09 -2.73
N VAL A 83 -27.32 -0.12 -3.01
CA VAL A 83 -25.92 -0.29 -3.42
C VAL A 83 -25.76 0.21 -4.85
N VAL A 84 -24.95 1.25 -5.03
CA VAL A 84 -24.67 1.88 -6.34
C VAL A 84 -23.34 1.44 -6.94
N SER A 85 -22.44 0.85 -6.16
CA SER A 85 -21.12 0.43 -6.59
C SER A 85 -20.72 -0.92 -6.02
N GLU A 86 -19.93 -1.65 -6.81
CA GLU A 86 -19.13 -2.78 -6.34
C GLU A 86 -17.69 -2.32 -6.18
N TYR A 87 -16.97 -2.96 -5.27
CA TYR A 87 -15.55 -2.72 -5.07
C TYR A 87 -14.75 -4.02 -5.09
N ARG A 88 -13.47 -3.91 -5.40
CA ARG A 88 -12.47 -4.96 -5.19
C ARG A 88 -11.18 -4.31 -4.73
N TYR A 89 -10.34 -5.08 -4.05
CA TYR A 89 -9.05 -4.58 -3.60
C TYR A 89 -7.93 -5.56 -3.93
N CYS A 90 -6.74 -5.05 -4.20
CA CYS A 90 -5.56 -5.87 -4.35
C CYS A 90 -5.18 -6.47 -2.99
N ARG A 91 -5.03 -7.79 -2.93
CA ARG A 91 -4.68 -8.51 -1.68
C ARG A 91 -3.25 -8.25 -1.20
N ARG A 92 -2.42 -7.59 -2.02
CA ARG A 92 -1.02 -7.25 -1.73
C ARG A 92 -0.88 -5.80 -1.29
N CYS A 93 -1.20 -4.86 -2.17
CA CYS A 93 -0.99 -3.43 -1.95
C CYS A 93 -2.24 -2.68 -1.45
N CYS A 94 -3.36 -3.37 -1.25
CA CYS A 94 -4.64 -2.77 -0.84
C CYS A 94 -5.22 -1.72 -1.79
N GLU A 95 -4.71 -1.61 -3.02
CA GLU A 95 -5.29 -0.74 -4.05
C GLU A 95 -6.75 -1.10 -4.28
N LEU A 96 -7.60 -0.07 -4.31
CA LEU A 96 -9.06 -0.20 -4.37
C LEU A 96 -9.55 0.22 -5.76
N GLU A 97 -10.32 -0.66 -6.38
CA GLU A 97 -11.12 -0.31 -7.55
C GLU A 97 -12.60 -0.31 -7.19
N SER A 98 -13.35 0.56 -7.84
CA SER A 98 -14.81 0.57 -7.77
C SER A 98 -15.41 0.62 -9.18
N ARG A 99 -16.60 0.06 -9.32
CA ARG A 99 -17.39 0.13 -10.56
C ARG A 99 -18.87 0.28 -10.21
N PRO A 100 -19.70 0.80 -11.12
CA PRO A 100 -21.15 0.79 -10.94
C PRO A 100 -21.65 -0.64 -10.68
N ALA A 101 -22.52 -0.79 -9.68
CA ALA A 101 -23.14 -2.09 -9.40
C ALA A 101 -24.03 -2.47 -10.60
N THR A 102 -23.90 -3.71 -11.09
CA THR A 102 -24.81 -4.19 -12.13
C THR A 102 -26.18 -4.32 -11.48
N ARG A 103 -27.19 -3.56 -11.96
CA ARG A 103 -28.58 -3.85 -11.61
C ARG A 103 -28.85 -5.28 -12.06
N ARG A 104 -28.92 -6.23 -11.12
CA ARG A 104 -29.67 -7.47 -11.38
C ARG A 104 -31.11 -7.00 -11.50
N GLY A 105 -31.59 -6.84 -12.74
CA GLY A 105 -33.01 -6.64 -13.00
C GLY A 105 -33.77 -7.70 -12.23
N HIS A 106 -34.75 -7.26 -11.44
CA HIS A 106 -35.75 -8.18 -10.93
C HIS A 106 -36.28 -8.98 -12.11
N GLY A 107 -36.21 -10.31 -11.98
CA GLY A 107 -36.65 -11.24 -13.00
C GLY A 107 -38.04 -10.86 -13.52
N GLU A 108 -38.17 -10.97 -14.83
CA GLU A 108 -39.38 -10.88 -15.60
C GLU A 108 -40.46 -11.74 -14.94
N GLY A 109 -41.44 -11.09 -14.30
CA GLY A 109 -42.68 -11.71 -13.91
C GLY A 109 -43.64 -11.60 -15.08
N GLU A 110 -43.67 -12.62 -15.94
CA GLU A 110 -44.73 -12.85 -16.92
C GLU A 110 -46.09 -12.97 -16.22
N PRO A 111 -47.12 -12.17 -16.60
CA PRO A 111 -48.50 -12.54 -16.36
C PRO A 111 -49.14 -13.01 -17.67
N ARG A 112 -49.77 -14.18 -17.56
CA ARG A 112 -50.64 -14.85 -18.52
C ARG A 112 -51.78 -13.98 -19.06
#